data_AF-A0A965X522-F1
#
_entry.id   AF-A0A965X522-F1
#
_cell.length_a   1.000
_cell.length_b   1.000
_cell.length_c   1.000
_cell.angle_alpha   90.00
_cell.angle_beta   90.00
_cell.angle_gamma   90.00
#
_symmetry.space_group_name_H-M   'P 1'
#
loop_
_entity.id
_entity.type
_entity.pdbx_description
1 polymer ?
#
loop_
_entity_poly.entity_id
_entity_poly.type
_entity_poly.pdbx_seq_one_letter_code
_entity_poly.pdbx_strand_id
1 'polypeptide(L)'
;YLDAAVGGIRGARPAGAFYFHVSDPLARIDSDLNAEAEAEILRQLQMKGVVLADDDVLRAMDQGEEPIAIPAALTRGGGVRKDARALDATQMDALLLHARSQAAELAESLYAGNTDILPVQEGDTLQCERCDYGGICGFDADARGAQARELPEMSLDELRERLSGTPESAAANAGD
;
A
#
# COMPACT_ATOMS: atom_id res chain seq x y z
N TYR A 1 -4.36 -11.16 -0.79
CA TYR A 1 -4.62 -11.78 0.53
C TYR A 1 -5.95 -11.33 1.11
N LEU A 2 -6.17 -10.04 1.39
CA LEU A 2 -7.41 -9.54 1.99
C LEU A 2 -8.68 -9.97 1.23
N ASP A 3 -8.69 -9.82 -0.09
CA ASP A 3 -9.78 -10.28 -0.97
C ASP A 3 -10.10 -11.79 -0.79
N ALA A 4 -9.07 -12.64 -0.77
CA ALA A 4 -9.23 -14.07 -0.55
C ALA A 4 -9.76 -14.40 0.87
N ALA A 5 -9.30 -13.67 1.89
CA ALA A 5 -9.75 -13.86 3.27
C ALA A 5 -11.23 -13.47 3.43
N VAL A 6 -11.67 -12.35 2.82
CA VAL A 6 -13.07 -11.92 2.82
C VAL A 6 -13.94 -12.91 2.06
N GLY A 7 -13.50 -13.38 0.88
CA GLY A 7 -14.25 -14.35 0.07
C GLY A 7 -14.47 -15.71 0.75
N GLY A 8 -13.63 -16.08 1.73
CA GLY A 8 -13.76 -17.31 2.49
C GLY A 8 -14.78 -17.27 3.64
N ILE A 9 -15.25 -16.09 4.03
CA ILE A 9 -16.13 -15.89 5.20
C ILE A 9 -17.46 -15.27 4.75
N ARG A 10 -18.55 -16.02 4.89
CA ARG A 10 -19.88 -15.58 4.46
C ARG A 10 -20.30 -14.30 5.20
N GLY A 11 -20.54 -13.23 4.44
CA GLY A 11 -20.99 -11.94 4.96
C GLY A 11 -19.87 -11.07 5.55
N ALA A 12 -18.61 -11.48 5.42
CA ALA A 12 -17.48 -10.63 5.80
C ALA A 12 -17.35 -9.43 4.85
N ARG A 13 -16.78 -8.35 5.38
CA ARG A 13 -16.41 -7.14 4.63
C ARG A 13 -14.96 -6.77 4.95
N PRO A 14 -14.21 -6.20 3.99
CA PRO A 14 -12.83 -5.80 4.23
C PRO A 14 -12.77 -4.62 5.22
N ALA A 15 -12.10 -4.82 6.35
CA ALA A 15 -11.86 -3.76 7.35
C ALA A 15 -10.54 -3.02 7.13
N GLY A 16 -9.54 -3.67 6.53
CA GLY A 16 -8.23 -3.09 6.26
C GLY A 16 -7.13 -4.13 6.10
N ALA A 17 -5.95 -3.68 5.71
CA ALA A 17 -4.74 -4.48 5.60
C ALA A 17 -3.56 -3.70 6.18
N PHE A 18 -2.78 -4.35 7.03
CA PHE A 18 -1.75 -3.71 7.84
C PHE A 18 -0.45 -4.51 7.86
N TYR A 19 0.64 -3.77 7.97
CA TYR A 19 1.97 -4.26 8.27
C TYR A 19 2.33 -3.83 9.69
N PHE A 20 2.67 -4.82 10.50
CA PHE A 20 3.31 -4.59 11.79
C PHE A 20 4.83 -4.73 11.61
N HIS A 21 5.57 -3.67 11.94
CA HIS A 21 7.02 -3.69 11.84
C HIS A 21 7.60 -4.41 13.05
N VAL A 22 8.14 -5.61 12.85
CA VAL A 22 8.80 -6.37 13.91
C VAL A 22 10.17 -5.77 14.17
N SER A 23 10.25 -4.95 15.21
CA SER A 23 11.47 -4.28 15.64
C SER A 23 11.52 -4.12 17.15
N ASP A 24 12.73 -3.89 17.66
CA ASP A 24 12.98 -3.44 19.04
C ASP A 24 13.45 -1.96 18.98
N PRO A 25 12.52 -0.99 18.86
CA PRO A 25 12.87 0.40 18.68
C PRO A 25 13.40 1.03 19.96
N LEU A 26 14.40 1.90 19.82
CA LEU A 26 14.91 2.72 20.92
C LEU A 26 14.24 4.08 20.89
N ALA A 27 13.61 4.47 22.01
CA ALA A 27 13.10 5.81 22.20
C ALA A 27 14.25 6.82 22.17
N ARG A 28 14.16 7.84 21.31
CA ARG A 28 15.09 8.97 21.29
C ARG A 28 14.38 10.19 21.86
N ILE A 29 14.46 10.34 23.17
CA ILE A 29 13.83 11.43 23.91
C ILE A 29 14.88 12.21 24.70
N ASP A 30 14.66 13.52 24.85
CA ASP A 30 15.52 14.42 25.63
C ASP A 30 15.15 14.46 27.13
N SER A 31 14.23 13.59 27.58
CA SER A 31 13.73 13.51 28.95
C SER A 31 14.00 12.14 29.58
N ASP A 32 14.13 12.10 30.90
CA ASP A 32 14.26 10.84 31.66
C ASP A 32 12.89 10.24 32.05
N LEU A 33 11.81 10.69 31.41
CA LEU A 33 10.45 10.26 31.76
C LEU A 33 10.08 8.96 31.03
N ASN A 34 9.91 7.88 31.80
CA ASN A 34 9.54 6.56 31.26
C ASN A 34 8.26 6.58 30.41
N ALA A 35 7.26 7.40 30.78
CA ALA A 35 6.00 7.49 30.04
C ALA A 35 6.18 8.08 28.63
N GLU A 36 7.10 9.04 28.46
CA GLU A 36 7.41 9.61 27.14
C GLU A 36 8.15 8.62 26.26
N ALA A 37 9.05 7.82 26.86
CA ALA A 37 9.76 6.76 26.15
C ALA A 37 8.80 5.68 25.66
N GLU A 38 7.86 5.25 26.51
CA GLU A 38 6.83 4.27 26.17
C GLU A 38 5.93 4.76 25.04
N ALA A 39 5.45 6.01 25.12
CA ALA A 39 4.64 6.60 24.05
C ALA A 39 5.37 6.68 22.70
N GLU A 40 6.67 7.01 22.72
CA GLU A 40 7.48 7.06 21.51
C GLU A 40 7.72 5.68 20.90
N ILE A 41 8.02 4.67 21.71
CA ILE A 41 8.12 3.28 21.27
C ILE A 41 6.81 2.81 20.64
N LEU A 42 5.67 3.10 21.29
CA LEU A 42 4.36 2.72 20.78
C LEU A 42 4.04 3.41 19.45
N ARG A 43 4.43 4.67 19.26
CA ARG A 43 4.31 5.34 17.94
C ARG A 43 5.14 4.65 16.86
N GLN A 44 6.36 4.23 17.17
CA GLN A 44 7.21 3.54 16.19
C GLN A 44 6.67 2.16 15.82
N LEU A 45 5.94 1.51 16.73
CA LEU A 45 5.28 0.22 16.52
C LEU A 45 3.88 0.33 15.90
N GLN A 46 3.41 1.53 15.56
CA GLN A 46 2.14 1.72 14.86
C GLN A 46 2.07 0.92 13.57
N MET A 47 0.97 0.21 13.38
CA MET A 47 0.73 -0.56 12.16
C MET A 47 0.55 0.37 10.97
N LYS A 48 1.27 0.11 9.87
CA LYS A 48 1.13 0.88 8.63
C LYS A 48 0.24 0.12 7.66
N GLY A 49 -0.71 0.79 7.01
CA GLY A 49 -1.64 0.08 6.14
C GLY A 49 -2.71 0.94 5.53
N VAL A 50 -3.75 0.27 5.04
CA VAL A 50 -4.99 0.86 4.55
C VAL A 50 -6.14 0.36 5.41
N VAL A 51 -7.03 1.27 5.81
CA VAL A 51 -8.18 0.98 6.69
C VAL A 51 -9.49 1.40 6.04
N LEU A 52 -10.58 0.72 6.40
CA LEU A 52 -11.93 1.14 6.04
C LEU A 52 -12.28 2.42 6.79
N ALA A 53 -12.76 3.43 6.06
CA ALA A 53 -13.24 4.70 6.58
C ALA A 53 -14.63 4.54 7.23
N ASP A 54 -14.69 3.78 8.32
CA ASP A 54 -15.91 3.47 9.06
C ASP A 54 -15.63 3.62 10.58
N ASP A 55 -16.39 4.49 11.24
CA ASP A 55 -16.18 4.84 12.64
C ASP A 55 -16.33 3.64 13.59
N ASP A 56 -17.26 2.72 13.30
CA ASP A 56 -17.50 1.53 14.12
C ASP A 56 -16.35 0.53 13.98
N VAL A 57 -15.85 0.36 12.75
CA VAL A 57 -14.67 -0.47 12.49
C VAL A 57 -13.44 0.11 13.17
N LEU A 58 -13.19 1.41 13.01
CA LEU A 58 -12.02 2.07 13.59
C LEU A 58 -12.00 1.96 15.12
N ARG A 59 -13.16 2.14 15.78
CA ARG A 59 -13.30 1.95 17.23
C ARG A 59 -13.14 0.49 17.64
N ALA A 60 -13.63 -0.45 16.84
CA ALA A 60 -13.48 -1.87 17.14
C ALA A 60 -12.01 -2.33 17.05
N MET A 61 -11.23 -1.72 16.15
CA MET A 61 -9.82 -2.04 15.95
C MET A 61 -8.89 -1.46 17.02
N ASP A 62 -9.25 -0.29 17.59
CA ASP A 62 -8.46 0.36 18.64
C ASP A 62 -9.37 1.02 19.68
N GLN A 63 -9.56 0.35 20.82
CA GLN A 63 -10.50 0.70 21.88
C GLN A 63 -9.86 1.52 23.02
N GLY A 64 -8.58 1.90 22.89
CA GLY A 64 -7.88 2.68 23.91
C GLY A 64 -8.46 4.09 24.08
N GLU A 65 -8.32 4.66 25.28
CA GLU A 65 -8.61 6.08 25.53
C GLU A 65 -7.73 6.98 24.63
N GLU A 66 -6.51 6.52 24.34
CA GLU A 66 -5.62 7.05 23.31
C GLU A 66 -5.28 5.93 22.30
N PRO A 67 -5.95 5.88 21.13
CA PRO A 67 -5.65 4.90 20.09
C PRO A 67 -4.22 5.02 19.58
N ILE A 68 -3.46 3.92 19.64
CA ILE A 68 -2.04 3.83 19.31
C ILE A 68 -1.69 2.67 18.37
N ALA A 69 -2.59 1.72 18.12
CA ALA A 69 -2.31 0.52 17.33
C ALA A 69 -2.35 0.81 15.82
N ILE A 70 -3.26 1.69 15.40
CA ILE A 70 -3.42 2.15 14.03
C ILE A 70 -3.23 3.67 14.03
N PRO A 71 -2.54 4.26 13.03
CA PRO A 71 -2.44 5.70 12.89
C PRO A 71 -3.82 6.33 13.04
N ALA A 72 -3.94 7.32 13.93
CA ALA A 72 -5.21 7.95 14.25
C ALA A 72 -5.91 8.39 12.96
N ALA A 73 -6.85 7.56 12.50
CA ALA A 73 -7.62 7.82 11.30
C ALA A 73 -8.85 8.67 11.62
N LEU A 74 -9.29 8.69 12.87
CA LEU A 74 -10.42 9.48 13.33
C LEU A 74 -10.02 10.91 13.70
N THR A 75 -10.88 11.86 13.39
CA THR A 75 -10.82 13.22 13.94
C THR A 75 -11.51 13.28 15.30
N ARG A 76 -11.20 14.31 16.11
CA ARG A 76 -11.84 14.53 17.42
C ARG A 76 -13.37 14.71 17.35
N GLY A 77 -13.92 15.06 16.18
CA GLY A 77 -15.36 15.28 15.98
C GLY A 77 -16.14 14.10 15.41
N GLY A 78 -15.50 12.93 15.23
CA GLY A 78 -16.04 11.84 14.41
C GLY A 78 -15.69 12.03 12.93
N GLY A 79 -15.60 10.93 12.19
CA GLY A 79 -15.13 10.92 10.80
C GLY A 79 -13.61 10.90 10.62
N VAL A 80 -13.19 10.74 9.36
CA VAL A 80 -11.83 10.32 9.00
C VAL A 80 -10.94 11.49 8.58
N ARG A 81 -9.69 11.50 9.07
CA ARG A 81 -8.64 12.44 8.68
C ARG A 81 -8.31 12.31 7.20
N LYS A 82 -8.16 13.45 6.51
CA LYS A 82 -7.86 13.50 5.06
C LYS A 82 -6.55 12.80 4.70
N ASP A 83 -5.53 12.94 5.54
CA ASP A 83 -4.21 12.36 5.34
C ASP A 83 -4.08 10.93 5.87
N ALA A 84 -5.12 10.39 6.52
CA ALA A 84 -5.15 8.99 6.90
C ALA A 84 -5.25 8.12 5.65
N ARG A 85 -4.53 7.01 5.61
CA ARG A 85 -4.64 5.96 4.57
C ARG A 85 -5.92 5.16 4.75
N ALA A 86 -7.04 5.84 4.58
CA ALA A 86 -8.37 5.32 4.75
C ALA A 86 -9.17 5.45 3.45
N LEU A 87 -9.92 4.41 3.14
CA LEU A 87 -10.76 4.28 1.95
C LEU A 87 -12.19 3.97 2.37
N ASP A 88 -13.17 4.54 1.70
CA ASP A 88 -14.55 4.10 1.89
C ASP A 88 -14.77 2.68 1.36
N ALA A 89 -15.96 2.12 1.59
CA ALA A 89 -16.26 0.75 1.20
C ALA A 89 -16.13 0.51 -0.32
N THR A 90 -16.60 1.46 -1.13
CA THR A 90 -16.55 1.36 -2.60
C THR A 90 -15.10 1.39 -3.08
N GLN A 91 -14.30 2.30 -2.53
CA GLN A 91 -12.88 2.43 -2.84
C GLN A 91 -12.08 1.20 -2.41
N MET A 92 -12.40 0.63 -1.24
CA MET A 92 -11.77 -0.61 -0.76
C MET A 92 -12.08 -1.78 -1.70
N ASP A 93 -13.35 -1.95 -2.09
CA ASP A 93 -13.76 -3.01 -3.02
C ASP A 93 -13.11 -2.82 -4.40
N ALA A 94 -13.03 -1.58 -4.90
CA ALA A 94 -12.34 -1.25 -6.15
C ALA A 94 -10.83 -1.55 -6.07
N LEU A 95 -10.17 -1.29 -4.94
CA LEU A 95 -8.75 -1.59 -4.74
C LEU A 95 -8.52 -3.11 -4.77
N LEU A 96 -9.37 -3.89 -4.12
CA LEU A 96 -9.30 -5.35 -4.12
C LEU A 96 -9.53 -5.92 -5.52
N LEU A 97 -10.51 -5.39 -6.25
CA LEU A 97 -10.79 -5.78 -7.63
C LEU A 97 -9.61 -5.45 -8.55
N HIS A 98 -9.04 -4.24 -8.45
CA HIS A 98 -7.88 -3.85 -9.24
C HIS A 98 -6.69 -4.78 -9.00
N ALA A 99 -6.38 -5.12 -7.75
CA ALA A 99 -5.31 -6.06 -7.43
C ALA A 99 -5.56 -7.46 -8.03
N ARG A 100 -6.81 -7.92 -8.04
CA ARG A 100 -7.20 -9.19 -8.67
C ARG A 100 -7.05 -9.14 -10.19
N SER A 101 -7.53 -8.08 -10.84
CA SER A 101 -7.39 -7.89 -12.30
C SER A 101 -5.93 -7.83 -12.71
N GLN A 102 -5.11 -7.06 -11.98
CA GLN A 102 -3.68 -6.96 -12.25
C GLN A 102 -2.98 -8.32 -12.13
N ALA A 103 -3.35 -9.15 -11.15
CA ALA A 103 -2.82 -10.50 -11.01
C ALA A 103 -3.21 -11.41 -12.19
N ALA A 104 -4.44 -11.29 -12.69
CA ALA A 104 -4.90 -12.03 -13.87
C ALA A 104 -4.15 -11.60 -15.14
N GLU A 105 -4.03 -10.30 -15.39
CA GLU A 105 -3.29 -9.74 -16.54
C GLU A 105 -1.82 -10.20 -16.54
N LEU A 106 -1.16 -10.18 -15.38
CA LEU A 106 0.21 -10.67 -15.24
C LEU A 106 0.30 -12.18 -15.56
N ALA A 107 -0.65 -12.98 -15.09
CA ALA A 107 -0.69 -14.41 -15.38
C ALA A 107 -0.92 -14.68 -16.88
N GLU A 108 -1.82 -13.95 -17.53
CA GLU A 108 -2.07 -14.05 -18.97
C GLU A 108 -0.82 -13.68 -19.79
N SER A 109 -0.13 -12.60 -19.41
CA SER A 109 1.14 -12.18 -20.02
C SER A 109 2.22 -13.28 -19.90
N LEU A 110 2.32 -13.92 -18.73
CA LEU A 110 3.21 -15.06 -18.52
C LEU A 110 2.84 -16.25 -19.41
N TYR A 111 1.55 -16.62 -19.50
CA TYR A 111 1.10 -17.72 -20.36
C TYR A 111 1.29 -17.43 -21.86
N ALA A 112 1.23 -16.16 -22.26
CA ALA A 112 1.54 -15.73 -23.62
C ALA A 112 3.04 -15.79 -23.95
N GLY A 113 3.90 -16.05 -22.95
CA GLY A 113 5.34 -16.12 -23.14
C GLY A 113 6.02 -14.76 -23.20
N ASN A 114 5.43 -13.72 -22.60
CA ASN A 114 6.10 -12.43 -22.48
C ASN A 114 7.30 -12.55 -21.53
N THR A 115 8.50 -12.25 -22.04
CA THR A 115 9.76 -12.24 -21.29
C THR A 115 10.53 -10.93 -21.47
N ASP A 116 9.82 -9.83 -21.70
CA ASP A 116 10.42 -8.52 -21.92
C ASP A 116 11.28 -8.07 -20.72
N ILE A 117 12.43 -7.47 -21.03
CA ILE A 117 13.37 -6.97 -20.03
C ILE A 117 13.13 -5.47 -19.84
N LEU A 118 12.22 -5.15 -18.93
CA LEU A 118 11.79 -3.78 -18.63
C LEU A 118 11.94 -3.49 -17.13
N PRO A 119 13.17 -3.27 -16.64
CA PRO A 119 13.40 -2.98 -15.23
C PRO A 119 12.73 -1.68 -14.81
N VAL A 120 12.29 -1.64 -13.55
CA VAL A 120 11.76 -0.42 -12.96
C VAL A 120 12.89 0.52 -12.59
N GLN A 121 12.71 1.80 -12.90
CA GLN A 121 13.52 2.90 -12.42
C GLN A 121 12.69 3.78 -11.48
N GLU A 122 13.27 4.09 -10.32
CA GLU A 122 12.70 4.95 -9.29
C GLU A 122 13.65 6.13 -9.06
N GLY A 123 13.32 7.29 -9.61
CA GLY A 123 14.25 8.42 -9.68
C GLY A 123 15.54 8.02 -10.41
N ASP A 124 16.68 8.21 -9.76
CA ASP A 124 17.99 7.82 -10.30
C ASP A 124 18.37 6.36 -9.99
N THR A 125 17.49 5.60 -9.31
CA THR A 125 17.79 4.23 -8.87
C THR A 125 17.16 3.20 -9.81
N LEU A 126 17.99 2.39 -10.45
CA LEU A 126 17.54 1.24 -11.22
C LEU A 126 17.38 0.02 -10.30
N GLN A 127 16.20 -0.59 -10.27
CA GLN A 127 15.92 -1.72 -9.37
C GLN A 127 16.69 -3.01 -9.72
N CYS A 128 17.47 -3.00 -10.81
CA CYS A 128 18.43 -4.05 -11.16
C CYS A 128 19.48 -4.30 -10.07
N GLU A 129 19.79 -3.31 -9.22
CA GLU A 129 20.74 -3.45 -8.11
C GLU A 129 20.37 -4.56 -7.11
N ARG A 130 19.08 -4.92 -7.05
CA ARG A 130 18.55 -5.96 -6.16
C ARG A 130 18.13 -7.23 -6.90
N CYS A 131 18.46 -7.35 -8.19
CA CYS A 131 18.05 -8.48 -9.03
C CYS A 131 19.13 -9.57 -9.06
N ASP A 132 18.81 -10.76 -8.55
CA ASP A 132 19.69 -11.93 -8.59
C ASP A 132 20.03 -12.40 -10.02
N TYR A 133 19.26 -11.97 -11.02
CA TYR A 133 19.40 -12.35 -12.42
C TYR A 133 20.09 -11.29 -13.29
N GLY A 134 20.65 -10.23 -12.69
CA GLY A 134 21.33 -9.16 -13.43
C GLY A 134 22.40 -9.67 -14.39
N GLY A 135 23.18 -10.68 -13.97
CA GLY A 135 24.26 -11.27 -14.77
C GLY A 135 23.80 -12.16 -15.94
N ILE A 136 22.52 -12.48 -16.06
CA ILE A 136 21.99 -13.35 -17.13
C ILE A 136 21.01 -12.65 -18.06
N CYS A 137 20.34 -11.58 -17.62
CA CYS A 137 19.35 -10.89 -18.44
C CYS A 137 19.98 -10.10 -19.60
N GLY A 138 21.25 -9.68 -19.47
CA GLY A 138 21.93 -8.90 -20.50
C GLY A 138 21.43 -7.45 -20.64
N PHE A 139 20.66 -6.96 -19.66
CA PHE A 139 20.30 -5.55 -19.58
C PHE A 139 21.53 -4.70 -19.30
N ASP A 140 21.72 -3.68 -20.11
CA ASP A 140 22.77 -2.67 -19.94
C ASP A 140 22.10 -1.30 -20.06
N ALA A 141 22.16 -0.50 -18.99
CA ALA A 141 21.53 0.82 -18.93
C ALA A 141 22.18 1.82 -19.89
N ASP A 142 23.46 1.62 -20.22
CA ASP A 142 24.22 2.49 -21.13
C ASP A 142 24.05 2.08 -22.61
N ALA A 143 23.40 0.94 -22.87
CA ALA A 143 23.19 0.47 -24.22
C ALA A 143 22.17 1.35 -24.98
N ARG A 144 22.42 1.54 -26.27
CA ARG A 144 21.49 2.27 -27.14
C ARG A 144 20.15 1.52 -27.23
N GLY A 145 19.08 2.19 -26.80
CA GLY A 145 17.73 1.62 -26.81
C GLY A 145 17.39 0.83 -25.55
N ALA A 146 18.20 0.91 -24.48
CA ALA A 146 17.79 0.43 -23.17
C ALA A 146 16.49 1.11 -22.74
N GLN A 147 15.53 0.31 -22.29
CA GLN A 147 14.23 0.79 -21.80
C GLN A 147 14.11 0.46 -20.32
N ALA A 148 13.90 1.49 -19.51
CA ALA A 148 13.50 1.35 -18.12
C ALA A 148 12.09 1.91 -17.96
N ARG A 149 11.29 1.27 -17.10
CA ARG A 149 9.94 1.73 -16.79
C ARG A 149 9.97 2.61 -15.55
N GLU A 150 9.61 3.87 -15.71
CA GLU A 150 9.32 4.75 -14.57
C GLU A 150 7.93 4.43 -14.01
N LEU A 151 7.81 4.38 -12.69
CA LEU A 151 6.52 4.26 -12.04
C LEU A 151 6.01 5.68 -11.72
N PRO A 152 4.81 6.06 -12.17
CA PRO A 152 4.27 7.36 -11.85
C PRO A 152 4.02 7.48 -10.35
N GLU A 153 4.44 8.59 -9.76
CA GLU A 153 4.02 8.94 -8.40
C GLU A 153 2.51 9.17 -8.36
N MET A 154 1.88 8.77 -7.25
CA MET A 154 0.46 8.96 -7.05
C MET A 154 0.20 9.37 -5.61
N SER A 155 -0.46 10.51 -5.44
CA SER A 155 -0.94 10.96 -4.15
C SER A 155 -2.12 10.11 -3.67
N LEU A 156 -2.40 10.17 -2.36
CA LEU A 156 -3.52 9.45 -1.79
C LEU A 156 -4.88 9.94 -2.32
N ASP A 157 -4.99 11.24 -2.64
CA ASP A 157 -6.22 11.81 -3.18
C ASP A 157 -6.44 11.37 -4.63
N GLU A 158 -5.39 11.34 -5.46
CA GLU A 158 -5.47 10.77 -6.82
C GLU A 158 -5.82 9.28 -6.79
N LEU A 159 -5.27 8.52 -5.84
CA LEU A 159 -5.64 7.12 -5.64
C LEU A 159 -7.14 6.98 -5.36
N ARG A 160 -7.68 7.79 -4.42
CA ARG A 160 -9.11 7.78 -4.09
C ARG A 160 -9.98 8.15 -5.28
N GLU A 161 -9.59 9.16 -6.05
CA GLU A 161 -10.30 9.56 -7.26
C GLU A 161 -10.34 8.41 -8.28
N ARG A 162 -9.19 7.76 -8.55
CA ARG A 162 -9.12 6.60 -9.45
C ARG A 162 -9.97 5.43 -8.98
N LEU A 163 -9.97 5.15 -7.68
CA LEU A 163 -10.79 4.07 -7.08
C LEU A 163 -12.29 4.40 -7.06
N SER A 164 -12.65 5.69 -7.13
CA SER A 164 -14.04 6.15 -7.18
C SER A 164 -14.58 6.21 -8.62
N GLY A 165 -13.70 6.20 -9.63
CA GLY A 165 -14.07 6.13 -11.04
C GLY A 165 -14.47 4.71 -11.49
N THR A 166 -15.38 4.62 -12.46
CA THR A 166 -15.76 3.34 -13.08
C THR A 166 -14.55 2.66 -13.75
N PRO A 167 -14.50 1.31 -13.80
CA PRO A 167 -13.28 0.52 -14.08
C PRO A 167 -12.88 0.45 -15.58
N GLU A 168 -12.92 1.59 -16.27
CA GLU A 168 -12.56 1.70 -17.70
C GLU A 168 -11.40 2.68 -17.97
N SER A 169 -10.98 3.47 -16.98
CA SER A 169 -9.97 4.52 -17.16
C SER A 169 -8.52 4.09 -16.87
N ALA A 170 -8.29 2.94 -16.24
CA ALA A 170 -6.93 2.53 -15.85
C ALA A 170 -6.15 1.85 -16.99
N ALA A 171 -6.83 1.25 -17.97
CA ALA A 171 -6.21 0.60 -19.12
C ALA A 171 -5.74 1.59 -20.21
N ALA A 172 -6.22 2.83 -20.19
CA ALA A 172 -5.93 3.83 -21.23
C ALA A 172 -4.61 4.60 -21.01
N ASN A 173 -4.01 4.56 -19.81
CA ASN A 173 -2.84 5.37 -19.47
C ASN A 173 -1.55 4.54 -19.27
N ALA A 174 -1.52 3.30 -19.75
CA ALA A 174 -0.33 2.43 -19.71
C ALA A 174 0.35 2.28 -21.08
N GLY A 175 0.06 3.19 -22.01
CA GLY A 175 0.64 3.22 -23.35
C GLY A 175 0.68 4.63 -23.91
N ASP A 176 1.67 5.39 -23.47
CA ASP A 176 2.31 6.47 -24.24
C ASP A 176 3.80 6.49 -23.87
#